data_AF-B4D3D3-F1
#
_entry.id   AF-B4D3D3-F1
#
_cell.length_a   1.000
_cell.length_b   1.000
_cell.length_c   1.000
_cell.angle_alpha   90.00
_cell.angle_beta   90.00
_cell.angle_gamma   90.00
#
_symmetry.space_group_name_H-M   'P 1'
#
loop_
_entity.id
_entity.type
_entity.pdbx_description
1 polymer ?
#
loop_
_entity_poly.entity_id
_entity_poly.type
_entity_poly.pdbx_seq_one_letter_code
_entity_poly.pdbx_strand_id
1 'polypeptide(L)'
;MTVTIPNELESFVQAKLKSGAFDTPEAVVVAALTSWQGEDLFQSMDRSKVDQLLLEAIDSPRMAWNEATVDQVIDSLRKKHATW
;
A
#
# COMPACT_ATOMS: atom_id res chain seq x y z
N MET A 1 -4.65 -12.65 10.19
CA MET A 1 -5.27 -12.64 8.85
C MET A 1 -4.71 -13.82 8.07
N THR A 2 -5.56 -14.64 7.46
CA THR A 2 -5.11 -15.76 6.61
C THR A 2 -5.20 -15.32 5.17
N VAL A 3 -4.09 -15.34 4.44
CA VAL A 3 -4.03 -14.96 3.02
C VAL A 3 -3.78 -16.23 2.21
N THR A 4 -4.72 -16.57 1.34
CA THR A 4 -4.54 -17.69 0.41
C THR A 4 -3.72 -17.20 -0.78
N ILE A 5 -2.54 -17.79 -0.97
CA ILE A 5 -1.68 -17.49 -2.11
C ILE A 5 -2.10 -18.39 -3.28
N PRO A 6 -2.31 -17.84 -4.49
CA PRO A 6 -2.53 -18.63 -5.70
C PRO A 6 -1.38 -19.62 -5.95
N ASN A 7 -1.70 -20.83 -6.45
CA ASN A 7 -0.73 -21.91 -6.67
C ASN A 7 0.43 -21.48 -7.59
N GLU A 8 0.19 -20.53 -8.49
CA GLU A 8 1.17 -19.96 -9.41
C GLU A 8 2.32 -19.26 -8.65
N LEU A 9 2.01 -18.64 -7.51
CA LEU A 9 2.96 -17.91 -6.67
C LEU A 9 3.63 -18.80 -5.60
N GLU A 10 3.14 -20.01 -5.38
CA GLU A 10 3.74 -20.98 -4.45
C GLU A 10 5.18 -21.32 -4.88
N SER A 11 5.37 -21.53 -6.19
CA SER A 11 6.69 -21.81 -6.78
C SER A 11 7.69 -20.67 -6.55
N PHE A 12 7.23 -19.42 -6.60
CA PHE A 12 8.02 -18.23 -6.32
C PHE A 12 8.42 -18.13 -4.85
N VAL A 13 7.47 -18.34 -3.93
CA VAL A 13 7.74 -18.28 -2.49
C VAL A 13 8.72 -19.37 -2.10
N GLN A 14 8.54 -20.61 -2.58
CA GLN A 14 9.47 -21.71 -2.32
C GLN A 14 10.88 -21.44 -2.88
N ALA A 15 10.99 -20.82 -4.06
CA ALA A 15 12.28 -20.46 -4.64
C ALA A 15 13.04 -19.43 -3.78
N LYS A 16 12.33 -18.44 -3.21
CA LYS A 16 12.90 -17.40 -2.34
C LYS A 16 13.28 -17.91 -0.95
N LEU A 17 12.57 -18.90 -0.42
CA LEU A 17 12.95 -19.59 0.81
C LEU A 17 14.20 -20.46 0.60
N LYS A 18 14.25 -21.19 -0.52
CA LYS A 18 15.41 -22.04 -0.86
C LYS A 18 16.68 -21.24 -1.12
N SER A 19 16.57 -19.99 -1.58
CA SER A 19 17.74 -19.12 -1.74
C SER A 19 18.32 -18.62 -0.43
N GLY A 20 17.68 -18.90 0.73
CA GLY A 20 18.10 -18.42 2.04
C GLY A 20 17.98 -16.90 2.21
N ALA A 21 17.24 -16.24 1.30
CA ALA A 21 17.05 -14.79 1.35
C ALA A 21 15.99 -14.38 2.36
N PHE A 22 15.13 -15.32 2.76
CA PHE A 22 14.02 -15.10 3.70
C PHE A 22 13.81 -16.36 4.54
N ASP A 23 13.52 -16.17 5.82
CA ASP A 23 13.36 -17.27 6.78
C ASP A 23 11.94 -17.84 6.81
N THR A 24 10.93 -17.05 6.41
CA THR A 24 9.53 -17.47 6.45
C THR A 24 8.76 -17.05 5.19
N PRO A 25 7.73 -17.82 4.79
CA PRO A 25 6.85 -17.44 3.67
C PRO A 25 6.25 -16.05 3.82
N GLU A 26 5.91 -15.64 5.05
CA GLU A 26 5.37 -14.33 5.36
C GLU A 26 6.37 -13.21 5.02
N ALA A 27 7.65 -13.41 5.34
CA ALA A 27 8.69 -12.43 5.02
C ALA A 27 8.84 -12.24 3.51
N VAL A 28 8.70 -13.30 2.72
CA VAL A 28 8.71 -13.24 1.25
C VAL A 28 7.51 -12.44 0.74
N VAL A 29 6.31 -12.70 1.26
CA VAL A 29 5.08 -12.00 0.84
C VAL A 29 5.13 -10.53 1.23
N VAL A 30 5.56 -10.21 2.45
CA VAL A 30 5.70 -8.82 2.90
C VAL A 30 6.73 -8.08 2.06
N ALA A 31 7.88 -8.69 1.76
CA ALA A 31 8.91 -8.09 0.91
C ALA A 31 8.42 -7.87 -0.53
N ALA A 32 7.66 -8.82 -1.08
CA ALA A 32 7.07 -8.68 -2.41
C ALA A 32 6.02 -7.55 -2.45
N LEU A 33 5.19 -7.44 -1.41
CA LEU A 33 4.20 -6.37 -1.27
C LEU A 33 4.84 -5.00 -1.07
N THR A 34 5.91 -4.89 -0.28
CA THR A 34 6.63 -3.62 -0.10
C THR A 34 7.38 -3.20 -1.36
N SER A 35 7.98 -4.13 -2.11
CA SER A 35 8.56 -3.82 -3.42
C SER A 35 7.49 -3.40 -4.43
N TRP A 36 6.33 -4.05 -4.43
CA TRP A 36 5.26 -3.75 -5.37
C TRP A 36 4.56 -2.40 -5.08
N GLN A 37 4.33 -2.09 -3.79
CA GLN A 37 3.69 -0.84 -3.39
C GLN A 37 4.64 0.38 -3.45
N GLY A 38 5.94 0.18 -3.28
CA GLY A 38 6.92 1.27 -3.28
C GLY A 38 7.41 1.68 -4.67
N GLU A 39 7.63 0.71 -5.57
CA GLU A 39 8.36 0.97 -6.82
C GLU A 39 7.44 1.52 -7.92
N ASP A 40 6.27 0.90 -8.13
CA ASP A 40 5.33 1.31 -9.19
C ASP A 40 4.64 2.64 -8.86
N LEU A 41 4.34 2.89 -7.58
CA LEU A 41 3.73 4.15 -7.14
C LEU A 41 4.74 5.31 -7.23
N PHE A 42 6.01 5.07 -6.86
CA PHE A 42 7.06 6.08 -6.90
C PHE A 42 7.52 6.40 -8.33
N GLN A 43 7.52 5.42 -9.24
CA GLN A 43 7.87 5.66 -10.64
C GLN A 43 6.72 6.24 -11.49
N SER A 44 5.46 5.99 -11.11
CA SER A 44 4.29 6.52 -11.83
C SER A 44 3.80 7.87 -11.31
N MET A 45 4.19 8.28 -10.09
CA MET A 45 3.86 9.61 -9.57
C MET A 45 4.83 10.64 -10.13
N ASP A 46 4.31 11.52 -10.97
CA ASP A 46 5.00 12.75 -11.37
C ASP A 46 5.39 13.54 -10.11
N ARG A 47 6.70 13.67 -9.86
CA ARG A 47 7.25 14.36 -8.69
C ARG A 47 6.70 15.77 -8.57
N SER A 48 6.45 16.45 -9.69
CA SER A 48 5.85 17.78 -9.69
C SER A 48 4.43 17.78 -9.09
N LYS A 49 3.69 16.69 -9.28
CA LYS A 49 2.33 16.54 -8.76
C LYS A 49 2.34 16.20 -7.28
N VAL A 50 3.31 15.40 -6.82
CA VAL A 50 3.51 15.14 -5.39
C VAL A 50 3.87 16.44 -4.66
N ASP A 51 4.83 17.19 -5.18
CA ASP A 51 5.25 18.47 -4.61
C ASP A 51 4.10 19.48 -4.56
N GLN A 52 3.29 19.54 -5.62
CA GLN A 52 2.10 20.39 -5.66
C GLN A 52 1.04 19.98 -4.62
N LEU A 53 0.77 18.68 -4.45
CA LEU A 53 -0.17 18.19 -3.44
C LEU A 53 0.34 18.44 -2.01
N LEU A 54 1.64 18.35 -1.79
CA LEU A 54 2.25 18.67 -0.51
C LEU A 54 2.15 20.17 -0.20
N LEU A 55 2.40 21.04 -1.18
CA LEU A 55 2.20 22.49 -1.04
C LEU A 55 0.74 22.84 -0.76
N GLU A 56 -0.20 22.24 -1.48
CA GLU A 56 -1.64 22.44 -1.25
C GLU A 56 -2.06 21.97 0.15
N ALA A 57 -1.51 20.85 0.64
CA ALA A 57 -1.76 20.38 2.00
C ALA A 57 -1.17 21.29 3.08
N ILE A 58 -0.03 21.94 2.81
CA ILE A 58 0.61 22.92 3.71
C ILE A 58 -0.22 24.21 3.78
N ASP A 59 -0.71 24.68 2.64
CA ASP A 59 -1.49 25.92 2.51
C ASP A 59 -2.97 25.75 2.89
N SER A 60 -3.46 24.51 2.94
CA SER A 60 -4.82 24.20 3.36
C SER A 60 -5.02 24.48 4.86
N PRO A 61 -6.21 24.97 5.27
CA PRO A 61 -6.54 25.17 6.67
C PRO A 61 -6.32 23.88 7.46
N ARG A 62 -5.42 23.93 8.45
CA ARG A 62 -5.09 22.78 9.30
C ARG A 62 -6.31 22.41 10.14
N MET A 63 -7.08 21.46 9.65
CA MET A 63 -8.08 20.78 10.47
C MET A 63 -7.35 19.76 11.34
N ALA A 64 -7.54 19.84 12.66
CA ALA A 64 -7.05 18.80 13.55
C ALA A 64 -7.77 17.49 13.23
N TRP A 65 -7.03 16.49 12.79
CA TRP A 65 -7.56 15.14 12.57
C TRP A 65 -7.91 14.55 13.94
N ASN A 66 -9.20 14.50 14.24
CA ASN A 66 -9.70 13.66 15.34
C ASN A 66 -10.19 12.33 14.76
N GLU A 67 -10.20 11.31 15.63
CA GLU A 67 -10.51 9.92 15.26
C GLU A 67 -11.88 9.80 14.56
N ALA A 68 -12.87 10.55 15.03
CA ALA A 68 -14.21 10.57 14.42
C ALA A 68 -14.22 11.14 13.00
N THR A 69 -13.40 12.17 12.71
CA THR A 69 -13.27 12.73 11.36
C THR A 69 -12.54 11.75 10.42
N VAL A 70 -11.54 11.04 10.92
CA VAL A 70 -10.83 10.00 10.16
C VAL A 70 -11.79 8.88 9.76
N ASP A 71 -12.58 8.37 10.71
CA ASP A 71 -13.55 7.30 10.47
C ASP A 71 -14.62 7.71 9.42
N GLN A 72 -15.12 8.94 9.50
CA GLN A 72 -16.08 9.47 8.52
C GLN A 72 -15.50 9.56 7.10
N VAL A 73 -14.24 9.96 6.97
CA VAL A 73 -13.54 10.01 5.68
C VAL A 73 -13.33 8.59 5.14
N ILE A 74 -12.92 7.64 5.98
CA ILE A 74 -12.74 6.23 5.60
C ILE A 74 -14.06 5.62 5.10
N ASP A 75 -15.16 5.85 5.82
CA ASP A 75 -16.47 5.32 5.44
C ASP A 75 -16.99 5.95 4.14
N SER A 76 -16.71 7.24 3.93
CA SER A 76 -17.06 7.95 2.68
C SER A 76 -16.28 7.40 1.49
N LEU A 77 -14.99 7.11 1.66
CA LEU A 77 -14.13 6.51 0.62
C LEU A 77 -14.55 5.07 0.30
N ARG A 78 -14.84 4.26 1.33
CA ARG A 78 -15.35 2.89 1.16
C ARG A 78 -16.64 2.89 0.34
N LYS A 79 -17.59 3.78 0.65
CA LYS A 79 -18.84 3.90 -0.13
C LYS A 79 -18.60 4.29 -1.58
N LYS A 80 -17.66 5.21 -1.84
CA LYS A 80 -17.33 5.69 -3.19
C LYS A 80 -16.66 4.61 -4.06
N HIS A 81 -15.86 3.73 -3.46
CA HIS A 81 -15.14 2.66 -4.17
C HIS A 81 -15.82 1.29 -4.15
N ALA A 82 -16.90 1.12 -3.37
CA ALA A 82 -17.70 -0.12 -3.34
C ALA A 82 -18.67 -0.24 -4.53
N THR A 83 -18.69 0.70 -5.47
CA THR A 83 -19.64 0.73 -6.61
C THR A 83 -19.01 0.27 -7.94
N TRP A 84 -18.04 -0.64 -7.92
CA TRP A 84 -17.45 -1.26 -9.11
C TRP A 84 -17.54 -2.78 -9.03
#